data_AF-A0A357M4R3-F1
#
_entry.id   AF-A0A357M4R3-F1
#
_cell.length_a   1.000
_cell.length_b   1.000
_cell.length_c   1.000
_cell.angle_alpha   90.00
_cell.angle_beta   90.00
_cell.angle_gamma   90.00
#
_symmetry.space_group_name_H-M   'P 1'
#
loop_
_entity.id
_entity.type
_entity.pdbx_description
1 polymer ?
#
loop_
_entity_poly.entity_id
_entity_poly.type
_entity_poly.pdbx_seq_one_letter_code
_entity_poly.pdbx_strand_id
1 'polypeptide(L)'
;MFKFNDEKGQLKCSFCGKSQEQVRKLVAGPGVYICDECIELCTEIVEEELGHEEELDLKDIPKPKEIRDILDQYVIGQEQAKKSLSVAVYNHYKR
;
A
#
# COMPACT_ATOMS: atom_id res chain seq x y z
N MET A 1 -9.47 21.70 25.55
CA MET A 1 -9.47 20.24 25.78
C MET A 1 -10.88 19.72 25.54
N PHE A 2 -11.11 19.05 24.42
CA PHE A 2 -12.41 18.46 24.10
C PHE A 2 -12.61 17.23 24.99
N LYS A 3 -13.57 17.30 25.91
CA LYS A 3 -13.92 16.19 26.81
C LYS A 3 -14.88 15.26 26.07
N PHE A 4 -14.40 14.10 25.62
CA PHE A 4 -15.24 13.02 25.07
C PHE A 4 -15.82 12.11 26.17
N ASN A 5 -16.09 12.67 27.36
CA ASN A 5 -16.68 11.94 28.46
C ASN A 5 -18.15 12.35 28.55
N ASP A 6 -19.05 11.52 28.02
CA ASP A 6 -20.48 11.64 28.34
C ASP A 6 -20.62 11.54 29.87
N GLU A 7 -21.62 12.22 30.45
CA GLU A 7 -21.89 12.29 31.89
C GLU A 7 -22.13 10.92 32.57
N LYS A 8 -22.05 9.82 31.80
CA LYS A 8 -22.13 8.41 32.22
C LYS A 8 -20.81 7.62 32.12
N GLY A 9 -19.69 8.23 31.75
CA GLY A 9 -18.37 7.55 31.70
C GLY A 9 -18.21 6.55 30.55
N GLN A 10 -19.09 6.58 29.55
CA GLN A 10 -18.99 5.71 28.37
C GLN A 10 -17.99 6.30 27.38
N LEU A 11 -16.87 5.58 27.17
CA LEU A 11 -15.87 5.89 26.16
C LEU A 11 -16.47 5.65 24.77
N LYS A 12 -16.24 6.60 23.86
CA LYS A 12 -16.74 6.57 22.48
C LYS A 12 -15.61 6.79 21.49
N CYS A 13 -15.67 6.10 20.35
CA CYS A 13 -14.76 6.32 19.23
C CYS A 13 -14.92 7.75 18.70
N SER A 14 -13.81 8.47 18.54
CA SER A 14 -13.77 9.84 18.03
C SER A 14 -14.05 9.94 16.52
N PHE A 15 -14.01 8.82 15.79
CA PHE A 15 -14.22 8.77 14.34
C PHE A 15 -15.67 8.40 13.97
N CYS A 16 -16.21 7.32 14.54
CA CYS A 16 -17.56 6.84 14.23
C CYS A 16 -18.61 7.10 15.33
N GLY A 17 -18.20 7.57 16.50
CA GLY A 17 -19.11 7.87 17.63
C GLY A 17 -19.65 6.65 18.39
N LYS A 18 -19.32 5.43 17.96
CA LYS A 18 -19.72 4.18 18.65
C LYS A 18 -19.15 4.10 20.07
N SER A 19 -19.93 3.60 21.01
CA SER A 19 -19.46 3.34 22.38
C SER A 19 -18.57 2.10 22.46
N GLN A 20 -17.81 1.96 23.55
CA GLN A 20 -16.97 0.79 23.82
C GLN A 20 -17.74 -0.55 23.78
N GLU A 21 -19.04 -0.56 24.07
CA GLU A 21 -19.89 -1.76 24.03
C GLU A 21 -20.30 -2.16 22.60
N GLN A 22 -20.26 -1.22 21.66
CA GLN A 22 -20.66 -1.43 20.27
C GLN A 22 -19.53 -1.87 19.36
N VAL A 23 -18.29 -1.89 19.86
CA VAL A 23 -17.08 -2.22 19.10
C VAL A 23 -16.32 -3.31 19.83
N ARG A 24 -15.58 -4.15 19.08
CA ARG A 24 -14.84 -5.26 19.67
C ARG A 24 -13.58 -4.76 20.39
N LYS A 25 -12.93 -3.71 19.88
CA LYS A 25 -11.80 -3.06 20.55
C LYS A 25 -11.88 -1.55 20.42
N LEU A 26 -11.49 -0.87 21.50
CA LEU A 26 -11.33 0.58 21.54
C LEU A 26 -9.92 0.89 22.05
N VAL A 27 -9.13 1.59 21.24
CA VAL A 27 -7.76 2.00 21.53
C VAL A 27 -7.77 3.45 22.01
N ALA A 28 -7.11 3.72 23.13
CA ALA A 28 -6.99 5.05 23.70
C ALA A 28 -5.64 5.71 23.31
N GLY A 29 -5.70 6.94 22.81
CA GLY A 29 -4.57 7.83 22.63
C GLY A 29 -4.67 9.07 23.54
N PRO A 30 -3.73 10.02 23.45
CA PRO A 30 -3.77 11.26 24.21
C PRO A 30 -5.01 12.12 23.88
N GLY A 31 -6.11 11.92 24.62
CA GLY A 31 -7.35 12.68 24.46
C GLY A 31 -8.23 12.25 23.27
N VAL A 32 -7.96 11.08 22.67
CA VAL A 32 -8.68 10.55 21.50
C VAL A 32 -8.88 9.04 21.66
N TYR A 33 -9.95 8.51 21.07
CA TYR A 33 -10.23 7.08 21.05
C TYR A 33 -10.55 6.62 19.63
N ILE A 34 -10.05 5.46 19.23
CA ILE A 34 -10.31 4.88 17.91
C ILE A 34 -10.70 3.41 18.06
N CYS A 35 -11.73 2.95 17.35
CA CYS A 35 -12.16 1.55 17.36
C CYS A 35 -11.49 0.73 16.26
N ASP A 36 -11.53 -0.59 16.39
CA ASP A 36 -10.99 -1.53 15.39
C ASP A 36 -11.54 -1.31 13.99
N GLU A 37 -12.86 -1.12 13.85
CA GLU A 37 -13.48 -0.85 12.53
C GLU A 37 -12.94 0.42 11.85
N CYS A 38 -12.67 1.48 12.62
CA CYS A 38 -12.12 2.72 12.08
C CYS A 38 -10.64 2.58 11.74
N ILE A 39 -9.89 1.74 12.48
CA ILE A 39 -8.51 1.42 12.12
C ILE A 39 -8.49 0.70 10.78
N GLU A 40 -9.33 -0.32 10.59
CA GLU A 40 -9.42 -1.08 9.33
C GLU A 40 -9.77 -0.17 8.15
N LEU A 41 -10.80 0.67 8.29
CA LEU A 41 -11.18 1.63 7.26
C LEU A 41 -10.07 2.65 6.96
N CYS A 42 -9.40 3.17 7.98
CA CYS A 42 -8.28 4.08 7.77
C CYS A 42 -7.10 3.39 7.09
N THR A 43 -6.83 2.12 7.41
CA THR A 43 -5.79 1.33 6.73
C THR A 43 -6.14 1.15 5.26
N GLU A 44 -7.38 0.76 4.93
CA GLU A 44 -7.83 0.59 3.54
C GLU A 44 -7.67 1.89 2.73
N ILE A 45 -8.14 3.02 3.27
CA ILE A 45 -8.00 4.33 2.61
C ILE A 45 -6.52 4.69 2.37
N VAL A 46 -5.65 4.42 3.36
CA VAL A 46 -4.22 4.71 3.22
C VAL A 46 -3.55 3.76 2.22
N GLU A 47 -3.92 2.48 2.21
CA GLU A 47 -3.42 1.49 1.27
C GLU A 47 -3.87 1.79 -0.17
N GLU A 48 -5.09 2.29 -0.39
CA GLU A 48 -5.55 2.74 -1.70
C GLU A 48 -4.72 3.92 -2.24
N GLU A 49 -4.39 4.88 -1.38
CA GLU A 49 -3.55 6.03 -1.74
C GLU A 49 -2.08 5.63 -1.97
N LEU A 50 -1.57 4.66 -1.21
CA LEU A 50 -0.23 4.10 -1.39
C LEU A 50 -0.16 3.10 -2.56
N GLY A 51 -1.28 2.52 -2.97
CA GLY A 51 -1.40 1.52 -4.04
C GLY A 51 -1.18 2.07 -5.45
N HIS A 52 -0.75 3.33 -5.59
CA HIS A 52 -0.25 3.90 -6.84
C HIS A 52 1.26 4.18 -6.83
N GLU A 53 1.92 3.91 -5.71
CA GLU A 53 3.37 3.88 -5.56
C GLU A 53 3.78 2.46 -5.17
N GLU A 54 3.52 1.47 -6.04
CA GLU A 54 4.40 0.30 -6.04
C GLU A 54 5.80 0.81 -6.39
N GLU A 55 6.59 1.15 -5.36
CA GLU A 55 8.03 1.25 -5.48
C GLU A 55 8.50 -0.11 -6.00
N LEU A 56 8.62 -0.23 -7.32
CA LEU A 56 9.29 -1.35 -7.95
C LEU A 56 10.69 -1.41 -7.34
N ASP A 57 10.91 -2.33 -6.38
CA ASP A 57 12.23 -2.50 -5.78
C ASP A 57 13.17 -2.83 -6.95
N LEU A 58 14.28 -2.10 -7.07
CA LEU A 58 15.23 -2.28 -8.18
C LEU A 58 15.73 -3.74 -8.29
N LYS A 59 15.54 -4.55 -7.24
CA LYS A 59 15.80 -5.99 -7.22
C LYS A 59 14.86 -6.81 -8.09
N ASP A 60 13.64 -6.33 -8.33
CA ASP A 60 12.59 -7.04 -9.04
C ASP A 60 12.64 -6.80 -10.55
N ILE A 61 13.45 -5.85 -11.01
CA ILE A 61 13.63 -5.57 -12.44
C ILE A 61 14.60 -6.63 -13.02
N PRO A 62 14.13 -7.51 -13.94
CA PRO A 62 14.97 -8.53 -14.56
C PRO A 62 16.12 -7.88 -15.33
N LYS A 63 17.31 -8.49 -15.26
CA LYS A 63 18.49 -8.04 -15.99
C LYS A 63 18.21 -8.08 -17.51
N PRO A 64 18.91 -7.28 -18.33
CA PRO A 64 18.72 -7.28 -19.78
C PRO A 64 18.86 -8.66 -20.44
N LYS A 65 19.65 -9.56 -19.85
CA LYS A 65 19.78 -10.93 -20.34
C LYS A 65 18.49 -11.73 -20.11
N GLU A 66 17.88 -11.60 -18.95
CA GLU A 66 16.64 -12.30 -18.58
C GLU A 66 15.45 -11.78 -19.41
N ILE A 67 15.38 -10.46 -19.64
CA ILE A 67 14.39 -9.85 -20.54
C ILE A 67 14.53 -10.42 -21.96
N ARG A 68 15.76 -10.52 -22.46
CA ARG A 68 16.03 -11.11 -23.78
C ARG A 68 15.64 -12.59 -23.83
N ASP A 69 15.97 -13.35 -22.81
CA ASP A 69 15.66 -14.79 -22.75
C ASP A 69 14.13 -15.02 -22.72
N ILE A 70 13.35 -14.11 -22.11
CA ILE A 70 11.89 -14.11 -22.21
C ILE A 70 11.44 -13.76 -23.64
N LEU A 71 12.03 -12.73 -24.26
CA LEU A 71 11.72 -12.37 -25.65
C LEU A 71 12.02 -13.51 -26.64
N ASP A 72 13.03 -14.34 -26.35
CA ASP A 72 13.37 -15.52 -27.16
C ASP A 72 12.27 -16.59 -27.17
N GLN A 73 11.38 -16.61 -26.18
CA GLN A 73 10.23 -17.53 -26.13
C GLN A 73 9.12 -17.15 -27.11
N TYR A 74 9.05 -15.88 -27.51
CA TYR A 74 7.95 -15.34 -28.32
C TYR A 74 8.39 -14.78 -29.69
N VAL A 75 9.62 -14.28 -29.78
CA VAL A 75 10.17 -13.63 -30.97
C VAL A 75 11.31 -14.48 -31.50
N ILE A 76 11.19 -15.00 -32.72
CA ILE A 76 12.26 -15.80 -33.35
C ILE A 76 13.21 -14.86 -34.11
N GLY A 77 14.52 -14.96 -33.83
CA GLY A 77 15.55 -14.10 -34.43
C GLY A 77 15.56 -12.67 -33.86
N GLN A 78 15.85 -11.67 -34.70
CA GLN A 78 15.86 -10.24 -34.30
C GLN A 78 16.82 -9.91 -33.14
N GLU A 79 17.98 -10.57 -33.10
CA GLU A 79 18.95 -10.48 -32.00
C GLU A 79 19.34 -9.05 -31.61
N GLN A 80 19.58 -8.19 -32.61
CA GLN A 80 19.98 -6.81 -32.38
C GLN A 80 18.83 -5.98 -31.77
N ALA A 81 17.59 -6.23 -32.19
CA ALA A 81 16.42 -5.52 -31.67
C ALA A 81 16.12 -5.95 -30.24
N LYS A 82 16.13 -7.27 -29.96
CA LYS A 82 15.93 -7.80 -28.60
C LYS A 82 16.98 -7.27 -27.63
N LYS A 83 18.25 -7.22 -28.03
CA LYS A 83 19.32 -6.65 -27.20
C LYS A 83 19.08 -5.17 -26.89
N SER A 84 18.71 -4.39 -27.90
CA SER A 84 18.48 -2.95 -27.76
C SER A 84 17.28 -2.67 -26.86
N LEU A 85 16.18 -3.40 -27.06
CA LEU A 85 14.97 -3.30 -26.25
C LEU A 85 15.22 -3.69 -24.80
N SER A 86 15.91 -4.82 -24.57
CA SER A 86 16.18 -5.31 -23.21
C SER A 86 17.01 -4.34 -22.37
N VAL A 87 18.00 -3.68 -22.98
CA VAL A 87 18.80 -2.65 -22.29
C VAL A 87 17.99 -1.37 -22.08
N ALA A 88 17.21 -0.95 -23.08
CA ALA A 88 16.38 0.25 -22.98
C ALA A 88 15.31 0.14 -21.88
N VAL A 89 14.60 -1.00 -21.83
CA VAL A 89 13.59 -1.28 -20.81
C VAL A 89 14.20 -1.35 -19.42
N TYR A 90 15.31 -2.09 -19.25
CA TYR A 90 16.00 -2.15 -17.97
C TYR A 90 16.44 -0.76 -17.46
N ASN A 91 17.00 0.07 -18.34
CA ASN A 91 17.44 1.42 -17.97
C ASN A 91 16.27 2.39 -17.73
N HIS A 92 15.12 2.18 -18.38
CA HIS A 92 13.91 2.98 -18.14
C HIS A 92 13.37 2.77 -16.72
N TYR A 93 13.26 1.51 -16.28
CA TYR A 93 12.76 1.18 -14.95
C TYR A 93 13.81 1.35 -13.84
N LYS A 94 15.10 1.37 -14.16
CA LYS A 94 16.18 1.63 -13.19
C LYS A 94 16.33 3.12 -12.81
N ARG A 95 15.73 4.02 -13.59
CA ARG A 95 15.85 5.49 -13.42
C ARG A 95 14.96 6.00 -12.31
#